data_AF-A0A3N7GRR5-F1
#
_entry.id   AF-A0A3N7GRR5-F1
#
_cell.length_a   1.000
_cell.length_b   1.000
_cell.length_c   1.000
_cell.angle_alpha   90.00
_cell.angle_beta   90.00
_cell.angle_gamma   90.00
#
_symmetry.space_group_name_H-M   'P 1'
#
loop_
_entity.id
_entity.type
_entity.pdbx_description
1 polymer ?
#
loop_
_entity_poly.entity_id
_entity_poly.type
_entity_poly.pdbx_seq_one_letter_code
_entity_poly.pdbx_strand_id
1 'polypeptide(L)'
;MKEKHTYRPIDTPDKSLPEVLRVNPYTVPDGYFTDLQECTLQQCRLIEEVQHIKSIGSVPTGYFDQLGDRILAKIKEQQLKETITESGFSIPDGYFDKLEEQLLLQQKLNENASDSGFSVPASYFETLQDNLSRQTYQQQEIPIRKISRPRWMAYAAACIALVASIVGVTRLAVEDQPATSSHLASVSDQEILNYLELYGTDNDMMYISEQLDDFDERVIGESISEEDLEAYLNHTL
;
A
#
# COMPACT_ATOMS: atom_id res chain seq x y z
N MET A 1 -31.91 4.64 -34.61
CA MET A 1 -31.80 3.42 -35.44
C MET A 1 -32.86 2.42 -34.96
N LYS A 2 -33.70 1.86 -35.86
CA LYS A 2 -34.75 0.91 -35.47
C LYS A 2 -34.25 -0.51 -35.75
N GLU A 3 -34.21 -1.36 -34.73
CA GLU A 3 -33.81 -2.77 -34.87
C GLU A 3 -34.80 -3.52 -35.75
N LYS A 4 -34.32 -4.06 -36.88
CA LYS A 4 -35.14 -4.67 -37.94
C LYS A 4 -35.41 -6.16 -37.77
N HIS A 5 -35.06 -6.79 -36.64
CA HIS A 5 -34.92 -8.26 -36.63
C HIS A 5 -35.75 -9.06 -35.62
N THR A 6 -36.63 -8.47 -34.82
CA THR A 6 -37.22 -9.23 -33.70
C THR A 6 -38.75 -9.37 -33.69
N TYR A 7 -39.51 -8.69 -34.56
CA TYR A 7 -40.97 -8.82 -34.57
C TYR A 7 -41.53 -9.29 -35.92
N ARG A 8 -42.18 -10.46 -35.91
CA ARG A 8 -43.09 -10.92 -36.99
C ARG A 8 -44.54 -10.71 -36.53
N PRO A 9 -45.42 -10.08 -37.33
CA PRO A 9 -46.85 -10.02 -37.03
C PRO A 9 -47.49 -11.41 -37.15
N ILE A 10 -48.54 -11.64 -36.35
CA ILE A 10 -49.16 -12.95 -36.07
C ILE A 10 -49.81 -13.63 -37.30
N ASP A 11 -50.01 -12.91 -38.40
CA ASP A 11 -50.86 -13.36 -39.51
C ASP A 11 -50.12 -13.92 -40.75
N THR A 12 -48.83 -14.25 -40.64
CA THR A 12 -48.11 -14.90 -41.76
C THR A 12 -48.30 -16.43 -41.74
N PRO A 13 -48.80 -17.06 -42.83
CA PRO A 13 -49.18 -18.47 -42.86
C PRO A 13 -48.00 -19.47 -42.86
N ASP A 14 -46.76 -18.99 -42.98
CA ASP A 14 -45.57 -19.84 -42.94
C ASP A 14 -44.86 -19.74 -41.57
N LYS A 15 -45.06 -20.76 -40.74
CA LYS A 15 -44.42 -20.93 -39.42
C LYS A 15 -42.97 -21.42 -39.51
N SER A 16 -42.40 -21.50 -40.71
CA SER A 16 -41.04 -21.96 -40.89
C SER A 16 -40.03 -20.89 -40.46
N LEU A 17 -39.05 -21.29 -39.65
CA LEU A 17 -37.88 -20.47 -39.36
C LEU A 17 -37.16 -20.14 -40.67
N PRO A 18 -36.73 -18.88 -40.87
CA PRO A 18 -36.00 -18.46 -42.05
C PRO A 18 -34.74 -19.32 -42.21
N GLU A 19 -34.43 -19.68 -43.45
CA GLU A 19 -33.37 -20.63 -43.80
C GLU A 19 -32.00 -20.22 -43.25
N VAL A 20 -31.77 -18.92 -43.09
CA VAL A 20 -30.59 -18.30 -42.47
C VAL A 20 -30.39 -18.73 -41.00
N LEU A 21 -31.44 -19.09 -40.26
CA LEU A 21 -31.34 -19.60 -38.89
C LEU A 21 -31.13 -21.12 -38.82
N ARG A 22 -31.18 -21.82 -39.96
CA ARG A 22 -30.96 -23.28 -40.01
C ARG A 22 -29.49 -23.65 -40.23
N VAL A 23 -28.64 -22.67 -40.52
CA VAL A 23 -27.21 -22.88 -40.77
C VAL A 23 -26.43 -22.18 -39.67
N ASN A 24 -25.52 -22.91 -39.02
CA ASN A 24 -24.69 -22.34 -37.97
C ASN A 24 -23.78 -21.25 -38.56
N PRO A 25 -23.89 -19.97 -38.13
CA PRO A 25 -23.08 -18.88 -38.66
C PRO A 25 -21.62 -18.92 -38.17
N TYR A 26 -21.30 -19.76 -37.18
CA TYR A 26 -19.95 -19.91 -36.65
C TYR A 26 -19.18 -20.96 -37.46
N THR A 27 -18.05 -20.54 -38.01
CA THR A 27 -17.06 -21.42 -38.64
C THR A 27 -15.81 -21.45 -37.78
N VAL A 28 -15.18 -22.62 -37.69
CA VAL A 28 -13.87 -22.76 -37.06
C VAL A 28 -12.81 -22.94 -38.14
N PRO A 29 -11.56 -22.48 -37.90
CA PRO A 29 -10.45 -22.72 -38.80
C PRO A 29 -10.25 -24.21 -39.10
N ASP A 30 -9.77 -24.51 -40.30
CA ASP A 30 -9.40 -25.86 -40.68
C ASP A 30 -8.37 -26.43 -39.70
N GLY A 31 -8.64 -27.62 -39.16
CA GLY A 31 -7.78 -28.27 -38.15
C GLY A 31 -8.03 -27.88 -36.69
N TYR A 32 -8.94 -26.93 -36.39
CA TYR A 32 -9.21 -26.49 -35.02
C TYR A 32 -9.49 -27.66 -34.05
N PHE A 33 -10.35 -28.61 -34.46
CA PHE A 33 -10.72 -29.73 -33.60
C PHE A 33 -9.64 -30.82 -33.50
N THR A 34 -8.81 -30.97 -34.53
CA THR A 34 -7.68 -31.91 -34.49
C THR A 34 -6.60 -31.38 -33.56
N ASP A 35 -6.28 -30.09 -33.67
CA ASP A 35 -5.27 -29.44 -32.83
C ASP A 35 -5.72 -29.40 -31.37
N LEU A 36 -6.99 -29.08 -31.13
CA LEU A 36 -7.59 -29.12 -29.79
C LEU A 36 -7.50 -30.53 -29.21
N GLN A 37 -7.82 -31.56 -29.99
CA GLN A 37 -7.73 -32.95 -29.53
C GLN A 37 -6.29 -33.35 -29.18
N GLU A 38 -5.32 -32.99 -30.02
CA GLU A 38 -3.90 -33.24 -29.77
C GLU A 38 -3.41 -32.51 -28.51
N CYS A 39 -3.72 -31.22 -28.38
CA CYS A 39 -3.39 -30.43 -27.19
C CYS A 39 -4.01 -31.01 -25.92
N THR A 40 -5.27 -31.43 -25.99
CA THR A 40 -5.99 -32.01 -24.83
C THR A 40 -5.35 -33.33 -24.40
N LEU A 41 -5.02 -34.21 -25.36
CA LEU A 41 -4.36 -35.49 -25.08
C LEU A 41 -2.94 -35.28 -24.51
N GLN A 42 -2.21 -34.30 -25.03
CA GLN A 42 -0.90 -33.93 -24.51
C GLN A 42 -0.99 -33.41 -23.07
N GLN A 43 -1.96 -32.54 -22.76
CA GLN A 43 -2.19 -32.06 -21.39
C GLN A 43 -2.58 -33.19 -20.44
N CYS A 44 -3.46 -34.10 -20.84
CA CYS A 44 -3.83 -35.26 -20.03
C CYS A 44 -2.61 -36.13 -19.71
N ARG A 45 -1.73 -36.39 -20.69
CA ARG A 45 -0.50 -37.17 -20.50
C ARG A 45 0.44 -36.49 -19.50
N LEU A 46 0.65 -35.18 -19.62
CA LEU A 46 1.48 -34.42 -18.69
C LEU A 46 0.92 -34.46 -17.26
N ILE A 47 -0.41 -34.36 -17.11
CA ILE A 47 -1.08 -34.45 -15.82
C ILE A 47 -0.90 -35.86 -15.22
N GLU A 48 -1.04 -36.92 -16.02
CA GLU A 48 -0.82 -38.31 -15.58
C GLU A 48 0.64 -38.55 -15.14
N GLU A 49 1.62 -38.02 -15.86
CA GLU A 49 3.03 -38.09 -15.46
C GLU A 49 3.30 -37.34 -14.14
N VAL A 50 2.66 -36.18 -13.93
CA VAL A 50 2.79 -35.38 -12.71
C VAL A 50 2.07 -36.00 -11.51
N GLN A 51 1.01 -36.79 -11.71
CA GLN A 51 0.31 -37.49 -10.62
C GLN A 51 1.17 -38.53 -9.90
N HIS A 52 2.16 -39.12 -10.59
CA HIS A 52 3.17 -39.99 -9.96
C HIS A 52 4.20 -39.21 -9.14
N ILE A 53 4.26 -37.88 -9.28
CA ILE A 53 5.11 -36.99 -8.50
C ILE A 53 4.27 -36.27 -7.45
N LYS A 54 3.69 -37.04 -6.52
CA LYS A 54 2.88 -36.55 -5.39
C LYS A 54 3.61 -35.50 -4.52
N SER A 55 4.91 -35.31 -4.70
CA SER A 55 5.74 -34.37 -3.95
C SER A 55 5.95 -33.01 -4.60
N ILE A 56 5.62 -32.80 -5.89
CA ILE A 56 5.94 -31.52 -6.57
C ILE A 56 4.92 -30.41 -6.29
N GLY A 57 3.65 -30.76 -6.04
CA GLY A 57 2.57 -29.79 -5.76
C GLY A 57 2.14 -29.70 -4.29
N SER A 58 2.77 -30.47 -3.39
CA SER A 58 2.39 -30.46 -1.97
C SER A 58 3.18 -29.40 -1.22
N VAL A 59 2.50 -28.32 -0.83
CA VAL A 59 3.08 -27.36 0.11
C VAL A 59 3.32 -28.01 1.47
N PRO A 60 4.39 -27.60 2.19
CA PRO A 60 4.66 -28.08 3.55
C PRO A 60 3.48 -27.86 4.49
N THR A 61 3.33 -28.75 5.47
CA THR A 61 2.36 -28.59 6.55
C THR A 61 2.57 -27.25 7.27
N GLY A 62 1.52 -26.44 7.39
CA GLY A 62 1.60 -25.11 8.00
C GLY A 62 2.01 -23.97 7.07
N TYR A 63 2.20 -24.23 5.76
CA TYR A 63 2.52 -23.18 4.78
C TYR A 63 1.48 -22.06 4.76
N PHE A 64 0.20 -22.42 4.66
CA PHE A 64 -0.90 -21.44 4.59
C PHE A 64 -1.16 -20.76 5.94
N ASP A 65 -0.95 -21.46 7.05
CA ASP A 65 -1.07 -20.88 8.39
C ASP A 65 -0.07 -19.74 8.61
N GLN A 66 1.15 -19.88 8.08
CA GLN A 66 2.21 -18.87 8.18
C GLN A 66 2.28 -17.90 7.01
N LEU A 67 1.50 -18.13 5.95
CA LEU A 67 1.60 -17.34 4.71
C LEU A 67 1.24 -15.87 4.95
N GLY A 68 0.16 -15.61 5.70
CA GLY A 68 -0.27 -14.25 6.02
C GLY A 68 0.80 -13.46 6.77
N ASP A 69 1.36 -14.07 7.82
CA ASP A 69 2.43 -13.45 8.61
C ASP A 69 3.68 -13.19 7.77
N ARG A 70 4.06 -14.11 6.89
CA ARG A 70 5.20 -13.96 5.99
C ARG A 70 5.00 -12.83 4.97
N ILE A 71 3.80 -12.71 4.40
CA ILE A 71 3.46 -11.62 3.48
C ILE A 71 3.53 -10.28 4.21
N LEU A 72 2.93 -10.18 5.40
CA LEU A 72 2.98 -8.96 6.21
C LEU A 72 4.41 -8.59 6.62
N ALA A 73 5.23 -9.59 7.00
CA ALA A 73 6.64 -9.37 7.30
C ALA A 73 7.41 -8.86 6.07
N LYS A 74 7.13 -9.40 4.87
CA LYS A 74 7.75 -8.95 3.61
C LYS A 74 7.35 -7.53 3.23
N ILE A 75 6.09 -7.16 3.39
CA ILE A 75 5.61 -5.79 3.14
C ILE A 75 6.31 -4.81 4.09
N LYS A 76 6.39 -5.15 5.39
CA LYS A 76 7.10 -4.33 6.37
C LYS A 76 8.59 -4.21 6.04
N GLU A 77 9.24 -5.31 5.64
CA GLU A 77 10.64 -5.30 5.22
C GLU A 77 10.86 -4.34 4.04
N GLN A 78 9.98 -4.36 3.04
CA GLN A 78 10.07 -3.48 1.87
C GLN A 78 9.89 -2.00 2.26
N GLN A 79 8.88 -1.68 3.07
CA GLN A 79 8.68 -0.32 3.58
C GLN A 79 9.88 0.20 4.38
N LEU A 80 10.51 -0.66 5.18
CA LEU A 80 11.71 -0.30 5.92
C LEU A 80 12.88 -0.01 4.98
N LYS A 81 13.07 -0.79 3.91
CA LYS A 81 14.14 -0.55 2.92
C LYS A 81 13.94 0.73 2.12
N GLU A 82 12.69 1.11 1.85
CA GLU A 82 12.37 2.38 1.19
C GLU A 82 12.59 3.59 2.13
N THR A 83 12.37 3.41 3.44
CA THR A 83 12.53 4.47 4.45
C THR A 83 13.97 4.63 4.94
N ILE A 84 14.74 3.53 4.95
CA ILE A 84 16.10 3.46 5.51
C ILE A 84 17.08 3.17 4.36
N THR A 85 17.75 4.20 3.87
CA THR A 85 18.73 4.13 2.78
C THR A 85 20.08 3.57 3.20
N GLU A 86 20.43 3.63 4.48
CA GLU A 86 21.68 3.11 5.02
C GLU A 86 21.44 1.90 5.92
N SER A 87 22.23 0.84 5.77
CA SER A 87 22.21 -0.25 6.74
C SER A 87 22.60 0.31 8.11
N GLY A 88 21.66 0.40 9.05
CA GLY A 88 21.88 0.94 10.41
C GLY A 88 22.89 0.16 11.27
N PHE A 89 23.63 -0.76 10.67
CA PHE A 89 24.78 -1.44 11.25
C PHE A 89 26.05 -0.80 10.70
N SER A 90 26.70 0.00 11.54
CA SER A 90 28.06 0.48 11.27
C SER A 90 29.06 -0.46 11.95
N ILE A 91 30.10 -0.81 11.20
CA ILE A 91 31.19 -1.64 11.72
C ILE A 91 32.23 -0.68 12.33
N PRO A 92 32.70 -0.93 13.56
CA PRO A 92 33.77 -0.14 14.15
C PRO A 92 35.05 -0.17 13.31
N ASP A 93 35.77 0.95 13.25
CA ASP A 93 37.05 1.04 12.54
C ASP A 93 38.04 -0.04 13.02
N GLY A 94 38.58 -0.80 12.06
CA GLY A 94 39.54 -1.87 12.33
C GLY A 94 38.94 -3.14 12.95
N TYR A 95 37.62 -3.36 12.87
CA TYR A 95 36.97 -4.61 13.29
C TYR A 95 37.60 -5.83 12.61
N PHE A 96 37.72 -5.81 11.28
CA PHE A 96 38.26 -6.94 10.51
C PHE A 96 39.76 -7.14 10.75
N ASP A 97 40.52 -6.06 10.97
CA ASP A 97 41.95 -6.13 11.28
C ASP A 97 42.20 -6.86 12.62
N LYS A 98 41.32 -6.66 13.60
CA LYS A 98 41.42 -7.29 14.93
C LYS A 98 40.72 -8.65 15.00
N LEU A 99 39.78 -8.93 14.12
CA LEU A 99 38.98 -10.16 14.14
C LEU A 99 39.84 -11.40 13.92
N GLU A 100 40.80 -11.35 13.00
CA GLU A 100 41.69 -12.47 12.72
C GLU A 100 42.57 -12.79 13.94
N GLU A 101 43.17 -11.75 14.54
CA GLU A 101 43.99 -11.89 15.74
C GLU A 101 43.17 -12.45 16.93
N GLN A 102 41.94 -11.94 17.12
CA GLN A 102 41.04 -12.40 18.18
C GLN A 102 40.61 -13.86 17.99
N LEU A 103 40.27 -14.28 16.77
CA LEU A 103 39.92 -15.68 16.49
C LEU A 103 41.09 -16.62 16.77
N LEU A 104 42.29 -16.25 16.34
CA LEU A 104 43.49 -17.05 16.55
C LEU A 104 43.87 -17.13 18.03
N LEU A 105 43.70 -16.04 18.77
CA LEU A 105 43.92 -16.00 20.21
C LEU A 105 42.87 -16.83 20.97
N GLN A 106 41.61 -16.76 20.56
CA GLN A 106 40.53 -17.55 21.15
C GLN A 106 40.72 -19.05 20.88
N GLN A 107 41.17 -19.44 19.68
CA GLN A 107 41.48 -20.83 19.37
C GLN A 107 42.64 -21.34 20.23
N LYS A 108 43.72 -20.57 20.35
CA LYS A 108 44.85 -20.89 21.25
C LYS A 108 44.43 -20.99 22.70
N LEU A 109 43.55 -20.12 23.17
CA LEU A 109 43.00 -20.19 24.54
C LEU A 109 42.18 -21.47 24.74
N ASN A 110 41.33 -21.83 23.78
CA ASN A 110 40.49 -23.02 23.86
C ASN A 110 41.31 -24.33 23.79
N GLU A 111 42.42 -24.34 23.04
CA GLU A 111 43.37 -25.46 23.02
C GLU A 111 44.13 -25.63 24.35
N ASN A 112 44.38 -24.53 25.08
CA ASN A 112 45.15 -24.56 26.33
C ASN A 112 44.28 -24.59 27.60
N ALA A 113 43.03 -24.16 27.53
CA ALA A 113 42.08 -24.10 28.64
C ALA A 113 40.72 -24.62 28.16
N SER A 114 40.53 -25.93 28.25
CA SER A 114 39.29 -26.62 27.93
C SER A 114 38.18 -26.39 28.96
N ASP A 115 38.53 -25.83 30.12
CA ASP A 115 37.60 -25.50 31.20
C ASP A 115 37.85 -24.07 31.66
N SER A 116 36.79 -23.28 31.84
CA SER A 116 36.90 -21.85 32.19
C SER A 116 37.57 -21.61 33.55
N GLY A 117 37.77 -22.66 34.35
CA GLY A 117 38.32 -22.61 35.70
C GLY A 117 37.38 -21.98 36.73
N PHE A 118 36.22 -21.47 36.29
CA PHE A 118 35.20 -20.92 37.15
C PHE A 118 34.13 -21.97 37.42
N SER A 119 34.17 -22.54 38.63
CA SER A 119 33.06 -23.34 39.15
C SER A 119 32.14 -22.43 39.95
N VAL A 120 30.85 -22.51 39.65
CA VAL A 120 29.83 -21.87 40.49
C VAL A 120 29.86 -22.57 41.86
N PRO A 121 29.87 -21.82 42.98
CA PRO A 121 29.77 -22.41 44.31
C PRO A 121 28.48 -23.23 44.46
N ALA A 122 28.56 -24.33 45.22
CA ALA A 122 27.36 -25.08 45.59
C ALA A 122 26.35 -24.13 46.25
N SER A 123 25.08 -24.20 45.82
CA SER A 123 23.97 -23.35 46.29
C SER A 123 24.01 -21.86 45.89
N TYR A 124 24.84 -21.43 44.93
CA TYR A 124 24.76 -20.07 44.38
C TYR A 124 23.37 -19.74 43.83
N PHE A 125 22.78 -20.63 43.03
CA PHE A 125 21.47 -20.37 42.42
C PHE A 125 20.32 -20.37 43.44
N GLU A 126 20.40 -21.22 44.48
CA GLU A 126 19.43 -21.25 45.58
C GLU A 126 19.50 -19.96 46.40
N THR A 127 20.70 -19.54 46.80
CA THR A 127 20.90 -18.30 47.55
C THR A 127 20.55 -17.06 46.74
N LEU A 128 20.83 -17.06 45.44
CA LEU A 128 20.45 -15.97 44.53
C LEU A 128 18.92 -15.84 44.42
N GLN A 129 18.20 -16.96 44.30
CA GLN A 129 16.74 -16.97 44.26
C GLN A 129 16.12 -16.47 45.57
N ASP A 130 16.67 -16.89 46.71
CA ASP A 130 16.25 -16.42 48.03
C ASP A 130 16.53 -14.92 48.23
N ASN A 131 17.66 -14.42 47.73
CA ASN A 131 18.00 -13.00 47.82
C ASN A 131 17.11 -12.13 46.91
N LEU A 132 16.86 -12.58 45.68
CA LEU A 132 15.96 -11.88 44.74
C LEU A 132 14.55 -11.79 45.29
N SER A 133 14.00 -12.90 45.78
CA SER A 133 12.65 -12.92 46.35
C SER A 133 12.53 -11.94 47.52
N ARG A 134 13.47 -11.96 48.46
CA ARG A 134 13.54 -10.99 49.58
C ARG A 134 13.59 -9.53 49.12
N GLN A 135 14.37 -9.22 48.09
CA GLN A 135 14.48 -7.87 47.55
C GLN A 135 13.22 -7.43 46.79
N THR A 136 12.56 -8.32 46.06
CA THR A 136 11.35 -7.98 45.29
C THR A 136 10.09 -7.82 46.14
N TYR A 137 9.94 -8.60 47.24
CA TYR A 137 8.79 -8.45 48.13
C TYR A 137 8.87 -7.21 49.05
N GLN A 138 10.05 -6.60 49.18
CA GLN A 138 10.25 -5.37 49.96
C GLN A 138 10.08 -4.09 49.14
N GLN A 139 9.71 -4.18 47.87
CA GLN A 139 9.41 -2.99 47.06
C GLN A 139 8.13 -2.34 47.59
N GLN A 140 8.31 -1.41 48.53
CA GLN A 140 7.25 -0.53 49.03
C GLN A 140 6.54 0.08 47.84
N GLU A 141 5.23 -0.05 47.80
CA GLU A 141 4.36 0.64 46.87
C GLU A 141 4.59 2.15 47.01
N ILE A 142 5.45 2.70 46.16
CA ILE A 142 5.65 4.14 46.07
C ILE A 142 4.30 4.69 45.62
N PRO A 143 3.58 5.49 46.44
CA PRO A 143 2.26 5.94 46.06
C PRO A 143 2.38 6.76 44.78
N ILE A 144 1.79 6.25 43.70
CA ILE A 144 1.74 6.92 42.40
C ILE A 144 0.91 8.19 42.58
N ARG A 145 1.60 9.32 42.78
CA ARG A 145 0.95 10.62 42.89
C ARG A 145 0.46 11.04 41.51
N LYS A 146 -0.84 10.88 41.27
CA LYS A 146 -1.49 11.37 40.05
C LYS A 146 -1.30 12.88 39.97
N ILE A 147 -0.62 13.35 38.91
CA ILE A 147 -0.44 14.78 38.68
C ILE A 147 -1.78 15.35 38.19
N SER A 148 -2.41 16.22 39.01
CA SER A 148 -3.66 16.86 38.61
C SER A 148 -3.39 17.89 37.52
N ARG A 149 -4.27 17.95 36.52
CA ARG A 149 -4.16 18.87 35.39
C ARG A 149 -4.05 20.32 35.91
N PRO A 150 -3.01 21.08 35.51
CA PRO A 150 -2.81 22.42 36.03
C PRO A 150 -3.83 23.41 35.42
N ARG A 151 -4.28 24.37 36.23
CA ARG A 151 -5.39 25.30 35.93
C ARG A 151 -5.10 26.29 34.77
N TRP A 152 -3.85 26.36 34.28
CA TRP A 152 -3.48 27.22 33.15
C TRP A 152 -4.00 26.68 31.80
N MET A 153 -4.36 25.40 31.71
CA MET A 153 -5.05 24.87 30.52
C MET A 153 -6.42 25.51 30.28
N ALA A 154 -7.10 26.00 31.33
CA ALA A 154 -8.36 26.72 31.17
C ALA A 154 -8.17 28.09 30.49
N TYR A 155 -6.99 28.71 30.65
CA TYR A 155 -6.65 29.97 29.99
C TYR A 155 -6.39 29.76 28.49
N ALA A 156 -5.74 28.66 28.11
CA ALA A 156 -5.50 28.31 26.71
C ALA A 156 -6.81 28.16 25.91
N ALA A 157 -7.85 27.55 26.51
CA ALA A 157 -9.16 27.41 25.87
C ALA A 157 -9.83 28.78 25.59
N ALA A 158 -9.68 29.76 26.48
CA ALA A 158 -10.20 31.11 26.27
C ALA A 158 -9.46 31.85 25.13
N CYS A 159 -8.14 31.69 25.01
CA CYS A 159 -7.37 32.22 23.89
C CYS A 159 -7.82 31.60 22.56
N ILE A 160 -8.01 30.28 22.52
CA ILE A 160 -8.50 29.59 21.32
C ILE A 160 -9.92 30.07 20.96
N ALA A 161 -10.81 30.23 21.94
CA ALA A 161 -12.15 30.73 21.72
C ALA A 161 -12.16 32.19 21.21
N LEU A 162 -11.27 33.05 21.71
CA LEU A 162 -11.12 34.41 21.21
C LEU A 162 -10.60 34.44 19.78
N VAL A 163 -9.57 33.65 19.44
CA VAL A 163 -9.05 33.56 18.08
C VAL A 163 -10.13 33.02 17.13
N ALA A 164 -10.85 31.97 17.51
CA ALA A 164 -11.96 31.42 16.73
C ALA A 164 -13.11 32.42 16.57
N SER A 165 -13.41 33.21 17.61
CA SER A 165 -14.42 34.27 17.55
C SER A 165 -13.99 35.41 16.62
N ILE A 166 -12.72 35.82 16.65
CA ILE A 166 -12.19 36.86 15.75
C ILE A 166 -12.26 36.35 14.31
N VAL A 167 -11.79 35.12 14.04
CA VAL A 167 -11.87 34.52 12.69
C VAL A 167 -13.33 34.39 12.22
N GLY A 168 -14.24 33.92 13.09
CA GLY A 168 -15.65 33.81 12.78
C GLY A 168 -16.31 35.16 12.47
N VAL A 169 -16.00 36.21 13.22
CA VAL A 169 -16.48 37.57 12.94
C VAL A 169 -15.88 38.12 11.65
N THR A 170 -14.60 37.88 11.36
CA THR A 170 -14.02 38.29 10.06
C THR A 170 -14.62 37.52 8.89
N ARG A 171 -14.97 36.24 9.05
CA ARG A 171 -15.65 35.45 8.02
C ARG A 171 -17.11 35.85 7.81
N LEU A 172 -17.80 36.34 8.85
CA LEU A 172 -19.18 36.84 8.77
C LEU A 172 -19.25 38.32 8.31
N ALA A 173 -18.20 39.11 8.54
CA ALA A 173 -18.09 40.49 8.09
C ALA A 173 -17.49 40.64 6.68
N VAL A 174 -16.89 39.56 6.15
CA VAL A 174 -16.60 39.44 4.72
C VAL A 174 -17.92 39.08 4.04
N GLU A 175 -18.58 40.09 3.52
CA GLU A 175 -19.69 39.94 2.58
C GLU A 175 -19.20 39.12 1.40
N ASP A 176 -19.86 37.98 1.13
CA ASP A 176 -19.58 37.10 -0.02
C ASP A 176 -19.75 37.91 -1.30
N GLN A 177 -18.67 38.54 -1.77
CA GLN A 177 -18.54 38.97 -3.14
C GLN A 177 -18.58 37.68 -3.98
N PRO A 178 -19.59 37.47 -4.84
CA PRO A 178 -19.58 36.33 -5.74
C PRO A 178 -18.31 36.45 -6.57
N ALA A 179 -17.51 35.38 -6.60
CA ALA A 179 -16.28 35.30 -7.38
C ALA A 179 -16.63 35.56 -8.85
N THR A 180 -16.55 36.81 -9.27
CA THR A 180 -16.56 37.16 -10.68
C THR A 180 -15.25 36.64 -11.26
N SER A 181 -15.36 36.03 -12.44
CA SER A 181 -14.27 35.43 -13.23
C SER A 181 -13.09 36.37 -13.53
N SER A 182 -13.13 37.62 -13.07
CA SER A 182 -12.08 38.63 -13.24
C SER A 182 -10.93 38.52 -12.23
N HIS A 183 -11.12 37.87 -11.08
CA HIS A 183 -10.08 37.78 -10.03
C HIS A 183 -9.01 36.72 -10.28
N LEU A 184 -9.29 35.71 -11.12
CA LEU A 184 -8.31 34.70 -11.54
C LEU A 184 -7.27 35.30 -12.50
N ALA A 185 -7.65 36.30 -13.29
CA ALA A 185 -6.75 36.98 -14.24
C ALA A 185 -5.79 37.97 -13.57
N SER A 186 -6.04 38.32 -12.29
CA SER A 186 -5.21 39.28 -11.53
C SER A 186 -4.32 38.63 -10.48
N VAL A 187 -4.30 37.30 -10.39
CA VAL A 187 -3.39 36.61 -9.47
C VAL A 187 -1.97 36.83 -9.97
N SER A 188 -1.10 37.39 -9.12
CA SER A 188 0.28 37.65 -9.53
C SER A 188 1.07 36.34 -9.60
N ASP A 189 2.03 36.27 -10.53
CA ASP A 189 2.91 35.10 -10.67
C ASP A 189 3.59 34.73 -9.34
N GLN A 190 3.88 35.72 -8.49
CA GLN A 190 4.48 35.51 -7.17
C GLN A 190 3.53 34.86 -6.16
N GLU A 191 2.23 35.12 -6.24
CA GLU A 191 1.25 34.42 -5.40
C GLU A 191 1.06 32.98 -5.84
N ILE A 192 1.09 32.73 -7.16
CA ILE A 192 1.04 31.38 -7.73
C ILE A 192 2.29 30.60 -7.31
N LEU A 193 3.47 31.20 -7.44
CA LEU A 193 4.73 30.58 -7.02
C LEU A 193 4.75 30.27 -5.53
N ASN A 194 4.31 31.21 -4.68
CA ASN A 194 4.27 31.01 -3.24
C ASN A 194 3.28 29.90 -2.84
N TYR A 195 2.12 29.83 -3.50
CA TYR A 195 1.17 28.74 -3.31
C TYR A 195 1.76 27.38 -3.71
N LEU A 196 2.44 27.32 -4.86
CA LEU A 196 3.12 26.12 -5.34
C LEU A 196 4.31 25.73 -4.46
N GLU A 197 5.01 26.67 -3.85
CA GLU A 197 6.11 26.38 -2.92
C GLU A 197 5.60 25.89 -1.55
N LEU A 198 4.46 26.41 -1.09
CA LEU A 198 3.87 26.05 0.20
C LEU A 198 3.10 24.72 0.17
N TYR A 199 2.50 24.39 -0.97
CA TYR A 199 1.65 23.20 -1.13
C TYR A 199 2.14 22.22 -2.20
N GLY A 200 3.18 22.55 -2.97
CA GLY A 200 3.74 21.66 -3.97
C GLY A 200 4.52 20.53 -3.31
N THR A 201 4.13 19.31 -3.64
CA THR A 201 4.80 18.08 -3.23
C THR A 201 5.80 17.68 -4.32
N ASP A 202 6.95 17.07 -3.98
CA ASP A 202 7.96 16.64 -4.98
C ASP A 202 7.37 15.76 -6.10
N ASN A 203 6.28 15.05 -5.81
CA ASN A 203 5.56 14.20 -6.75
C ASN A 203 4.73 15.00 -7.78
N ASP A 204 4.30 16.22 -7.43
CA ASP A 204 3.48 17.07 -8.31
C ASP A 204 4.30 17.57 -9.51
N MET A 205 5.60 17.83 -9.32
CA MET A 205 6.51 18.20 -10.41
C MET A 205 6.66 17.07 -11.45
N MET A 206 6.73 15.81 -10.98
CA MET A 206 6.80 14.64 -11.85
C MET A 206 5.47 14.45 -12.61
N TYR A 207 4.34 14.58 -11.91
CA TYR A 207 3.00 14.48 -12.51
C TYR A 207 2.74 15.56 -13.57
N ILE A 208 3.12 16.81 -13.29
CA ILE A 208 3.00 17.93 -14.24
C ILE A 208 3.88 17.69 -15.47
N SER A 209 5.11 17.19 -15.30
CA SER A 209 6.00 16.91 -16.42
C SER A 209 5.52 15.78 -17.33
N GLU A 210 4.91 14.74 -16.74
CA GLU A 210 4.38 13.59 -17.47
C GLU A 210 3.08 13.94 -18.21
N GLN A 211 2.28 14.85 -17.64
CA GLN A 211 1.09 15.36 -18.33
C GLN A 211 1.43 16.38 -19.41
N LEU A 212 2.39 17.28 -19.21
CA LEU A 212 2.73 18.33 -20.19
C LEU A 212 3.19 17.76 -21.54
N ASP A 213 3.82 16.59 -21.57
CA ASP A 213 4.20 15.92 -22.83
C ASP A 213 2.99 15.38 -23.62
N ASP A 214 1.83 15.21 -22.99
CA ASP A 214 0.59 14.69 -23.60
C ASP A 214 -0.43 15.81 -23.93
N PHE A 215 -0.14 17.07 -23.54
CA PHE A 215 -0.98 18.23 -23.83
C PHE A 215 -0.60 18.86 -25.19
N ASP A 216 -1.12 18.32 -26.29
CA ASP A 216 -1.22 19.08 -27.55
C ASP A 216 -2.31 20.16 -27.38
N GLU A 217 -1.90 21.43 -27.44
CA GLU A 217 -2.66 22.66 -27.16
C GLU A 217 -3.90 22.88 -28.07
N ARG A 218 -4.29 21.87 -28.86
CA ARG A 218 -5.32 21.99 -29.92
C ARG A 218 -6.60 21.20 -29.73
N VAL A 219 -6.75 20.38 -28.68
CA VAL A 219 -7.88 19.41 -28.64
C VAL A 219 -8.94 19.73 -27.57
N ILE A 220 -8.67 20.58 -26.59
CA ILE A 220 -9.62 20.88 -25.51
C ILE A 220 -10.55 22.03 -25.93
N GLY A 221 -11.51 21.74 -26.80
CA GLY A 221 -12.62 22.67 -27.07
C GLY A 221 -13.29 22.55 -28.44
N GLU A 222 -12.64 21.94 -29.43
CA GLU A 222 -13.23 21.88 -30.78
C GLU A 222 -14.19 20.68 -30.96
N SER A 223 -14.08 19.64 -30.14
CA SER A 223 -14.87 18.40 -30.29
C SER A 223 -16.09 18.29 -29.39
N ILE A 224 -16.37 19.27 -28.54
CA ILE A 224 -17.54 19.24 -27.65
C ILE A 224 -18.57 20.22 -28.22
N SER A 225 -19.64 19.67 -28.79
CA SER A 225 -20.72 20.49 -29.29
C SER A 225 -21.48 21.15 -28.14
N GLU A 226 -21.96 22.36 -28.36
CA GLU A 226 -22.72 23.12 -27.36
C GLU A 226 -23.99 22.35 -26.92
N GLU A 227 -24.55 21.54 -27.81
CA GLU A 227 -25.71 20.68 -27.55
C GLU A 227 -25.38 19.50 -26.62
N ASP A 228 -24.19 18.91 -26.73
CA ASP A 228 -23.73 17.87 -25.80
C ASP A 228 -23.51 18.43 -24.39
N LEU A 229 -23.05 19.68 -24.30
CA LEU A 229 -22.79 20.36 -23.04
C LEU A 229 -24.09 20.75 -22.33
N GLU A 230 -25.11 21.22 -23.06
CA GLU A 230 -26.46 21.43 -22.53
C GLU A 230 -27.12 20.12 -22.07
N ALA A 231 -26.99 19.04 -22.84
CA ALA A 231 -27.56 17.75 -22.48
C ALA A 231 -26.94 17.20 -21.18
N TYR A 232 -25.64 17.37 -21.00
CA TYR A 232 -24.93 16.97 -19.79
C TYR A 232 -25.34 17.80 -18.56
N LEU A 233 -25.45 19.13 -18.72
CA LEU A 233 -25.90 20.02 -17.64
C LEU A 233 -27.33 19.70 -17.19
N ASN A 234 -28.25 19.47 -18.13
CA ASN A 234 -29.62 19.09 -17.79
C ASN A 234 -29.75 17.72 -17.14
N HIS A 235 -28.75 16.84 -17.30
CA HIS A 235 -28.77 15.50 -16.70
C HIS A 235 -28.08 15.47 -15.32
N THR A 236 -27.29 16.49 -14.97
CA THR A 236 -26.49 16.54 -13.74
C THR A 236 -27.05 17.50 -12.68
N LEU A 237 -28.01 18.35 -13.05
CA LEU A 237 -28.76 19.27 -12.18
C LEU A 237 -30.22 18.80 -12.02
#